data_AF-A0A7J9EGU2-F1
#
_entry.id   AF-A0A7J9EGU2-F1
#
_cell.length_a   1.000
_cell.length_b   1.000
_cell.length_c   1.000
_cell.angle_alpha   90.00
_cell.angle_beta   90.00
_cell.angle_gamma   90.00
#
_symmetry.space_group_name_H-M   'P 1'
#
loop_
_entity.id
_entity.type
_entity.pdbx_description
1 polymer ?
#
loop_
_entity_poly.entity_id
_entity_poly.type
_entity_poly.pdbx_seq_one_letter_code
_entity_poly.pdbx_strand_id
1 'polypeptide(L)'
;MSLRPNSRTKVRRNKYKVAVDAEEGRQRREDNVVEIRKNHREESLQKKRREMLQVQPMPASLHSFTVEKKLENLPAMVAGVWADDNNMQLEATTQFRKLFSIG
;
A
#
# COMPACT_ATOMS: atom_id res chain seq x y z
N MET A 1 28.02 -37.15 -9.20
CA MET A 1 26.72 -36.73 -9.77
C MET A 1 26.93 -36.38 -11.25
N SER A 2 26.49 -37.23 -12.18
CA SER A 2 26.68 -36.97 -13.61
C SER A 2 25.57 -36.06 -14.13
N LEU A 3 25.94 -34.87 -14.57
CA LEU A 3 25.03 -34.00 -15.31
C LEU A 3 24.84 -34.60 -16.69
N ARG A 4 23.68 -35.25 -16.91
CA ARG A 4 23.26 -35.75 -18.23
C ARG A 4 23.42 -34.61 -19.27
N PRO A 5 24.24 -34.79 -20.33
CA PRO A 5 24.57 -33.73 -21.30
C PRO A 5 23.39 -33.04 -21.98
N ASN A 6 22.19 -33.61 -21.89
CA ASN A 6 21.02 -33.19 -22.65
C ASN A 6 20.08 -32.21 -21.91
N SER A 7 20.32 -31.90 -20.63
CA SER A 7 19.47 -30.97 -19.86
C SER A 7 19.69 -29.50 -20.27
N ARG A 8 20.94 -29.07 -20.42
CA ARG A 8 21.30 -27.69 -20.86
C ARG A 8 20.90 -27.42 -22.31
N THR A 9 20.85 -28.45 -23.16
CA THR A 9 20.50 -28.34 -24.58
C THR A 9 19.01 -28.04 -24.79
N LYS A 10 18.13 -28.60 -23.95
CA LYS A 10 16.68 -28.34 -23.99
C LYS A 10 16.36 -26.87 -23.69
N VAL A 11 17.01 -26.29 -22.69
CA VAL A 11 16.81 -24.87 -22.31
C VAL A 11 17.23 -23.92 -23.43
N ARG A 12 18.32 -24.21 -24.15
CA ARG A 12 18.74 -23.39 -25.30
C ARG A 12 17.81 -23.53 -26.50
N ARG A 13 17.31 -24.74 -26.78
CA ARG A 13 16.40 -24.99 -27.90
C ARG A 13 15.04 -24.29 -27.70
N ASN A 14 14.56 -24.21 -26.46
CA ASN A 14 13.33 -23.50 -26.11
C ASN A 14 13.45 -21.96 -26.16
N LYS A 15 14.64 -21.39 -26.38
CA LYS A 15 14.87 -19.94 -26.35
C LYS A 15 15.20 -19.32 -27.71
N TYR A 16 15.57 -20.13 -28.70
CA TYR A 16 16.01 -19.61 -30.01
C TYR A 16 14.91 -19.81 -31.06
N LYS A 17 14.37 -18.69 -31.58
CA LYS A 17 13.33 -18.65 -32.61
C LYS A 17 12.07 -19.48 -32.28
N VAL A 18 11.63 -19.45 -31.03
CA VAL A 18 10.34 -20.03 -30.63
C VAL A 18 9.23 -19.07 -31.05
N ALA A 19 8.42 -19.49 -32.01
CA ALA A 19 7.39 -18.65 -32.63
C ALA A 19 6.06 -18.63 -31.83
N VAL A 20 6.12 -18.70 -30.49
CA VAL A 20 5.04 -18.94 -29.50
C VAL A 20 5.04 -20.38 -28.99
N ASP A 21 5.42 -20.56 -27.72
CA ASP A 21 5.23 -21.80 -26.96
C ASP A 21 3.80 -21.80 -26.37
N ALA A 22 3.00 -22.80 -26.73
CA ALA A 22 1.61 -22.91 -26.29
C ALA A 22 1.49 -23.08 -24.77
N GLU A 23 2.45 -23.76 -24.13
CA GLU A 23 2.47 -23.98 -22.69
C GLU A 23 2.84 -22.68 -21.95
N GLU A 24 3.84 -21.95 -22.46
CA GLU A 24 4.21 -20.65 -21.94
C GLU A 24 3.10 -19.60 -22.14
N GLY A 25 2.35 -19.69 -23.24
CA GLY A 25 1.15 -18.89 -23.47
C GLY A 25 0.01 -19.19 -22.50
N ARG A 26 -0.17 -20.47 -22.12
CA ARG A 26 -1.13 -20.91 -21.11
C ARG A 26 -0.75 -20.36 -19.73
N GLN A 27 0.50 -20.54 -19.31
CA GLN A 27 1.03 -20.03 -18.05
C GLN A 27 0.83 -18.52 -17.93
N ARG A 28 1.19 -17.75 -18.97
CA ARG A 28 0.98 -16.30 -18.99
C ARG A 28 -0.49 -15.90 -18.80
N ARG A 29 -1.44 -16.65 -19.36
CA ARG A 29 -2.87 -16.35 -19.19
C ARG A 29 -3.32 -16.61 -17.75
N GLU A 30 -2.85 -17.69 -17.13
CA GLU A 30 -3.17 -18.01 -15.74
C GLU A 30 -2.60 -16.94 -14.79
N ASP A 31 -1.34 -16.55 -14.99
CA ASP A 31 -0.68 -15.51 -14.21
C ASP A 31 -1.41 -14.16 -14.32
N ASN A 32 -1.77 -13.74 -15.55
CA ASN A 32 -2.54 -12.51 -15.78
C ASN A 32 -3.91 -12.53 -15.10
N VAL A 33 -4.63 -13.66 -15.14
CA VAL A 33 -5.95 -13.76 -14.49
C VAL A 33 -5.83 -13.63 -12.97
N VAL A 34 -4.80 -14.22 -12.37
CA VAL A 34 -4.53 -14.08 -10.93
C VAL A 34 -4.16 -12.64 -10.58
N GLU A 35 -3.33 -12.00 -11.40
CA GLU A 35 -2.95 -10.59 -11.23
C GLU A 35 -4.16 -9.65 -11.29
N ILE A 36 -5.04 -9.81 -12.29
CA ILE A 36 -6.29 -9.04 -12.42
C ILE A 36 -7.16 -9.17 -11.16
N ARG A 37 -7.31 -10.38 -10.62
CA ARG A 37 -8.11 -10.61 -9.40
C ARG A 37 -7.50 -9.94 -8.18
N LYS A 38 -6.16 -9.97 -8.05
CA LYS A 38 -5.44 -9.29 -6.97
C LYS A 38 -5.62 -7.78 -7.06
N ASN A 39 -5.40 -7.20 -8.25
CA ASN A 39 -5.55 -5.77 -8.49
C ASN A 39 -6.97 -5.31 -8.21
N HIS A 40 -8.00 -6.03 -8.68
CA HIS A 40 -9.39 -5.69 -8.36
C HIS A 40 -9.66 -5.74 -6.84
N ARG A 41 -9.14 -6.74 -6.13
CA ARG A 41 -9.29 -6.82 -4.66
C ARG A 41 -8.60 -5.66 -3.97
N GLU A 42 -7.39 -5.32 -4.37
CA GLU A 42 -6.63 -4.21 -3.83
C GLU A 42 -7.30 -2.86 -4.10
N GLU A 43 -7.76 -2.61 -5.32
CA GLU A 43 -8.54 -1.43 -5.68
C GLU A 43 -9.83 -1.32 -4.86
N SER A 44 -10.56 -2.43 -4.68
CA SER A 44 -11.79 -2.45 -3.86
C SER A 44 -11.51 -2.13 -2.39
N LEU A 45 -10.42 -2.68 -1.84
CA LEU A 45 -9.98 -2.37 -0.49
C LEU A 45 -9.50 -0.92 -0.33
N GLN A 46 -8.84 -0.39 -1.35
CA GLN A 46 -8.39 1.01 -1.35
C GLN A 46 -9.58 1.96 -1.43
N LYS A 47 -10.60 1.66 -2.25
CA LYS A 47 -11.87 2.40 -2.28
C LYS A 47 -12.56 2.37 -0.91
N LYS A 48 -12.71 1.20 -0.29
CA LYS A 48 -13.26 1.09 1.07
C LYS A 48 -12.48 1.90 2.10
N ARG A 49 -11.14 1.90 2.06
CA ARG A 49 -10.30 2.73 2.93
C ARG A 49 -10.57 4.22 2.73
N ARG A 50 -10.60 4.69 1.47
CA ARG A 50 -10.91 6.11 1.15
C ARG A 50 -12.34 6.50 1.52
N GLU A 51 -13.31 5.63 1.30
CA GLU A 51 -14.71 5.87 1.61
C GLU A 51 -15.00 5.80 3.11
N MET A 52 -14.33 4.92 3.88
CA MET A 52 -14.42 4.90 5.35
C MET A 52 -13.91 6.21 5.98
N LEU A 53 -12.96 6.89 5.34
CA LEU A 53 -12.57 8.26 5.70
C LEU A 53 -13.69 9.30 5.47
N GLN A 54 -14.58 9.07 4.50
CA GLN A 54 -15.70 9.97 4.16
C GLN A 54 -16.99 9.73 4.96
N VAL A 55 -17.13 8.58 5.63
CA VAL A 55 -18.36 8.25 6.39
C VAL A 55 -18.42 8.94 7.76
N GLN A 56 -17.39 9.66 8.18
CA GLN A 56 -17.55 10.70 9.21
C GLN A 56 -18.26 11.91 8.57
N PRO A 57 -19.39 12.39 9.09
CA PRO A 57 -20.15 13.49 8.51
C PRO A 57 -19.43 14.82 8.75
N MET A 58 -18.30 15.04 8.08
CA MET A 58 -17.59 16.32 8.07
C MET A 58 -17.08 16.55 6.64
N PRO A 59 -17.37 17.70 6.01
CA PRO A 59 -17.13 17.91 4.59
C PRO A 59 -15.63 17.77 4.28
N ALA A 60 -15.29 17.16 3.14
CA ALA A 60 -13.90 16.91 2.71
C ALA A 60 -13.01 18.19 2.70
N SER A 61 -13.61 19.36 2.51
CA SER A 61 -12.95 20.67 2.63
C SER A 61 -12.49 20.98 4.08
N LEU A 62 -13.28 20.60 5.08
CA LEU A 62 -12.92 20.73 6.50
C LEU A 62 -11.79 19.79 6.90
N HIS A 63 -11.62 18.63 6.26
CA HIS A 63 -10.51 17.70 6.53
C HIS A 63 -9.17 18.24 6.04
N SER A 64 -9.11 18.78 4.81
CA SER A 64 -7.89 19.48 4.33
C SER A 64 -7.54 20.65 5.25
N PHE A 65 -8.54 21.46 5.60
CA PHE A 65 -8.36 22.63 6.46
C PHE A 65 -8.01 22.29 7.91
N THR A 66 -8.52 21.19 8.46
CA THR A 66 -8.12 20.70 9.79
C THR A 66 -6.77 20.03 9.80
N VAL A 67 -6.36 19.37 8.72
CA VAL A 67 -5.00 18.84 8.58
C VAL A 67 -4.00 19.99 8.48
N GLU A 68 -4.27 21.00 7.65
CA GLU A 68 -3.43 22.21 7.52
C GLU A 68 -3.30 22.97 8.85
N LYS A 69 -4.40 23.27 9.54
CA LYS A 69 -4.34 23.90 10.87
C LYS A 69 -3.66 23.05 11.94
N LYS A 70 -3.73 21.72 11.85
CA LYS A 70 -3.00 20.83 12.76
C LYS A 70 -1.51 20.77 12.45
N LEU A 71 -1.12 20.93 11.18
CA LEU A 71 0.28 21.03 10.77
C LEU A 71 0.92 22.32 11.30
N GLU A 72 0.17 23.42 11.37
CA GLU A 72 0.63 24.67 12.00
C GLU A 72 0.93 24.49 13.50
N ASN A 73 0.18 23.61 14.19
CA ASN A 73 0.34 23.32 15.62
C ASN A 73 1.38 22.22 15.93
N LEU A 74 2.04 21.65 14.92
CA LEU A 74 3.06 20.61 15.12
C LEU A 74 4.16 21.00 16.11
N PRO A 75 4.75 22.21 16.05
CA PRO A 75 5.78 22.61 17.01
C PRO A 75 5.30 22.58 18.46
N ALA A 76 4.04 22.99 18.70
CA ALA A 76 3.44 22.97 20.03
C ALA A 76 3.15 21.54 20.50
N MET A 77 2.68 20.66 19.60
CA MET A 77 2.47 19.25 19.91
C MET A 77 3.79 18.53 20.24
N VAL A 78 4.86 18.81 19.48
CA VAL A 78 6.19 18.28 19.77
C VAL A 78 6.65 18.76 21.14
N ALA A 79 6.57 20.07 21.42
CA ALA A 79 6.94 20.61 22.72
C ALA A 79 6.14 19.99 23.88
N GLY A 80 4.84 19.74 23.69
CA GLY A 80 4.00 19.10 24.71
C GLY A 80 4.37 17.64 25.02
N VAL A 81 4.86 16.88 24.03
CA VAL A 81 5.37 15.51 24.27
C VAL A 81 6.68 15.51 25.05
N TRP A 82 7.52 16.52 24.84
CA TRP A 82 8.80 16.66 25.55
C TRP A 82 8.70 17.45 26.87
N ALA A 83 7.51 17.92 27.26
CA ALA A 83 7.30 18.63 28.51
C ALA A 83 7.34 17.67 29.71
N ASP A 84 7.70 18.16 30.90
CA ASP A 84 7.72 17.35 32.13
C ASP A 84 6.32 17.15 32.77
N ASP A 85 5.29 17.82 32.25
CA ASP A 85 3.90 17.67 32.71
C ASP A 85 3.17 16.52 32.00
N ASN A 86 2.73 15.53 32.79
CA ASN A 86 1.97 14.38 32.32
C ASN A 86 0.68 14.77 31.55
N ASN A 87 0.00 15.85 31.95
CA ASN A 87 -1.22 16.29 31.28
C ASN A 87 -0.92 16.81 29.87
N MET A 88 0.14 17.60 29.73
CA MET A 88 0.59 18.11 28.42
C MET A 88 1.02 16.99 27.48
N GLN A 89 1.74 15.99 28.00
CA GLN A 89 2.14 14.81 27.21
C GLN A 89 0.92 14.02 26.71
N LEU A 90 -0.07 13.78 27.57
CA LEU A 90 -1.29 13.06 27.20
C LEU A 90 -2.08 13.80 26.13
N GLU A 91 -2.23 15.11 26.28
CA GLU A 91 -2.93 15.94 25.30
C GLU A 91 -2.23 15.90 23.94
N ALA A 92 -0.93 16.18 23.92
CA ALA A 92 -0.14 16.20 22.70
C ALA A 92 -0.12 14.83 21.99
N THR A 93 0.04 13.73 22.75
CA THR A 93 0.00 12.37 22.22
C THR A 93 -1.39 12.02 21.67
N THR A 94 -2.46 12.48 22.33
CA THR A 94 -3.83 12.31 21.83
C THR A 94 -4.04 13.05 20.52
N GLN A 95 -3.48 14.25 20.39
CA GLN A 95 -3.51 15.03 19.16
C GLN A 95 -2.75 14.30 18.03
N PHE A 96 -1.56 13.74 18.30
CA PHE A 96 -0.81 12.90 17.34
C PHE A 96 -1.57 11.65 16.93
N ARG A 97 -2.16 10.92 17.89
CA ARG A 97 -3.01 9.75 17.61
C ARG A 97 -4.13 10.12 16.65
N LYS A 98 -4.84 11.22 16.91
CA LYS A 98 -5.91 11.72 16.03
C LYS A 98 -5.38 12.08 14.65
N LEU A 99 -4.19 12.68 14.55
CA LEU A 99 -3.58 13.04 13.26
C LEU A 99 -3.24 11.78 12.43
N PHE A 100 -2.64 10.76 13.05
CA PHE A 100 -2.24 9.52 12.36
C PHE A 100 -3.41 8.54 12.12
N SER A 101 -4.51 8.69 12.85
CA SER A 101 -5.70 7.84 12.68
C SER A 101 -6.66 8.32 11.58
N ILE A 102 -6.36 9.44 10.89
CA ILE A 102 -7.13 9.93 9.73
C ILE A 102 -6.69 9.18 8.44
N GLY A 103 -6.06 8.00 8.55
CA GLY A 103 -5.63 7.16 7.42
C GLY A 103 -6.56 6.01 7.08
#